data_AF-A0A5U2RVL3-F1
#
_entry.id   AF-A0A5U2RVL3-F1
#
_cell.length_a   1.000
_cell.length_b   1.000
_cell.length_c   1.000
_cell.angle_alpha   90.00
_cell.angle_beta   90.00
_cell.angle_gamma   90.00
#
_symmetry.space_group_name_H-M   'P 1'
#
loop_
_entity.id
_entity.type
_entity.pdbx_description
1 polymer ?
#
loop_
_entity_poly.entity_id
_entity_poly.type
_entity_poly.pdbx_seq_one_letter_code
_entity_poly.pdbx_strand_id
1 'polypeptide(L)'
;MTVNQQIDSLAGFTEPEFANLLCGIDESLVIRFFHYFSRFEHALKLSNFKIIDSGFIKGANWWEFANESCPEYPTHNTLVDEAVRYICDNPVKRQREDLSWSSRRRIRPYSFSEALKQVPNIRNNLFHGGKYLRPNVTRDSELLRSAIFLMQFCLMTNHQFFEHFQCIDR
;
A
#
# COMPACT_ATOMS: atom_id res chain seq x y z
N MET A 1 -42.93 -35.15 -11.20
CA MET A 1 -42.10 -34.35 -10.29
C MET A 1 -40.85 -33.96 -11.07
N THR A 2 -40.76 -32.72 -11.52
CA THR A 2 -39.60 -32.24 -12.28
C THR A 2 -38.98 -31.13 -11.45
N VAL A 3 -37.86 -31.45 -10.80
CA VAL A 3 -37.05 -30.48 -10.06
C VAL A 3 -36.43 -29.56 -11.11
N ASN A 4 -36.92 -28.34 -11.17
CA ASN A 4 -36.30 -27.28 -11.95
C ASN A 4 -34.98 -26.94 -11.24
N GLN A 5 -33.87 -27.53 -11.69
CA GLN A 5 -32.55 -27.10 -11.26
C GLN A 5 -32.30 -25.72 -11.86
N GLN A 6 -32.53 -24.70 -11.04
CA GLN A 6 -32.10 -23.34 -11.31
C GLN A 6 -30.56 -23.39 -11.41
N ILE A 7 -30.03 -23.34 -12.63
CA ILE A 7 -28.58 -23.31 -12.87
C ILE A 7 -28.05 -22.09 -12.11
N ASP A 8 -27.13 -22.33 -11.19
CA ASP A 8 -26.50 -21.28 -10.40
C ASP A 8 -25.80 -20.32 -11.37
N SER A 9 -26.28 -19.08 -11.45
CA SER A 9 -25.78 -18.06 -12.38
C SER A 9 -24.30 -17.72 -12.16
N LEU A 10 -23.75 -18.01 -10.97
CA LEU A 10 -22.32 -17.87 -10.69
C LEU A 10 -21.47 -18.90 -11.45
N ALA A 11 -22.03 -20.06 -11.80
CA ALA A 11 -21.31 -21.11 -12.53
C ALA A 11 -20.92 -20.69 -13.96
N GLY A 12 -21.56 -19.64 -14.50
CA GLY A 12 -21.22 -19.03 -15.78
C GLY A 12 -20.36 -17.77 -15.68
N PHE A 13 -19.88 -17.39 -14.49
CA PHE A 13 -19.04 -16.21 -14.32
C PHE A 13 -17.63 -16.47 -14.83
N THR A 14 -17.21 -15.73 -15.85
CA THR A 14 -15.83 -15.75 -16.33
C THR A 14 -15.02 -14.72 -15.57
N GLU A 15 -14.02 -15.19 -14.82
CA GLU A 15 -13.07 -14.32 -14.15
C GLU A 15 -12.33 -13.41 -15.16
N PRO A 16 -12.08 -12.14 -14.82
CA PRO A 16 -11.20 -11.30 -15.60
C PRO A 16 -9.78 -11.87 -15.68
N GLU A 17 -9.09 -11.60 -16.78
CA GLU A 17 -7.66 -11.84 -16.89
C GLU A 17 -6.89 -10.87 -15.98
N PHE A 18 -6.74 -11.21 -14.70
CA PHE A 18 -6.13 -10.33 -13.70
C PHE A 18 -4.70 -9.91 -14.06
N ALA A 19 -3.94 -10.76 -14.75
CA ALA A 19 -2.61 -10.40 -15.26
C ALA A 19 -2.65 -9.17 -16.20
N ASN A 20 -3.68 -9.06 -17.04
CA ASN A 20 -3.87 -7.88 -17.91
C ASN A 20 -4.21 -6.64 -17.08
N LEU A 21 -4.92 -6.83 -15.96
CA LEU A 21 -5.23 -5.78 -14.98
C LEU A 21 -4.03 -5.40 -14.09
N LEU A 22 -2.87 -6.06 -14.23
CA LEU A 22 -1.62 -5.60 -13.64
C LEU A 22 -0.76 -4.81 -14.63
N CYS A 23 -1.16 -4.75 -15.90
CA CYS A 23 -0.48 -3.98 -16.94
C CYS A 23 1.02 -4.27 -17.07
N GLY A 24 1.45 -5.51 -16.81
CA GLY A 24 2.86 -5.92 -16.89
C GLY A 24 3.66 -5.74 -15.59
N ILE A 25 3.04 -5.27 -14.51
CA ILE A 25 3.65 -5.36 -13.18
C ILE A 25 3.68 -6.83 -12.75
N ASP A 26 4.82 -7.25 -12.21
CA ASP A 26 4.99 -8.61 -11.70
C ASP A 26 3.99 -8.94 -10.58
N GLU A 27 3.24 -10.01 -10.76
CA GLU A 27 2.21 -10.47 -9.82
C GLU A 27 2.80 -10.78 -8.44
N SER A 28 4.00 -11.38 -8.41
CA SER A 28 4.66 -11.73 -7.15
C SER A 28 5.00 -10.49 -6.32
N LEU A 29 5.42 -9.40 -6.97
CA LEU A 29 5.65 -8.11 -6.35
C LEU A 29 4.37 -7.50 -5.80
N VAL A 30 3.26 -7.60 -6.54
CA VAL A 30 1.94 -7.11 -6.09
C VAL A 30 1.46 -7.87 -4.87
N ILE A 31 1.53 -9.20 -4.90
CA ILE A 31 1.16 -10.07 -3.76
C ILE A 31 2.04 -9.76 -2.55
N ARG A 32 3.37 -9.66 -2.75
CA ARG A 32 4.31 -9.33 -1.67
C ARG A 32 4.00 -7.96 -1.07
N PHE A 33 3.76 -6.94 -1.88
CA PHE A 33 3.36 -5.62 -1.40
C PHE A 33 2.06 -5.71 -0.60
N PHE A 34 1.05 -6.41 -1.09
CA PHE A 34 -0.25 -6.53 -0.41
C PHE A 34 -0.15 -7.27 0.93
N HIS A 35 0.69 -8.30 1.02
CA HIS A 35 0.99 -8.98 2.28
C HIS A 35 1.63 -8.02 3.29
N TYR A 36 2.68 -7.29 2.89
CA TYR A 36 3.29 -6.30 3.77
C TYR A 36 2.28 -5.24 4.17
N PHE A 37 1.58 -4.63 3.22
CA PHE A 37 0.60 -3.58 3.47
C PHE A 37 -0.47 -4.02 4.48
N SER A 38 -1.11 -5.17 4.23
CA SER A 38 -2.22 -5.66 5.06
C SER A 38 -1.77 -6.00 6.47
N ARG A 39 -0.63 -6.67 6.61
CA ARG A 39 -0.05 -7.02 7.92
C ARG A 39 0.48 -5.79 8.66
N PHE A 40 0.99 -4.79 7.94
CA PHE A 40 1.40 -3.51 8.51
C PHE A 40 0.19 -2.74 9.06
N GLU A 41 -0.93 -2.68 8.33
CA GLU A 41 -2.16 -2.07 8.85
C GLU A 41 -2.73 -2.79 10.08
N HIS A 42 -2.61 -4.11 10.13
CA HIS A 42 -2.95 -4.87 11.34
C HIS A 42 -2.05 -4.49 12.51
N ALA A 43 -0.72 -4.45 12.30
CA ALA A 43 0.23 -4.04 13.33
C ALA A 43 -0.01 -2.62 13.83
N LEU A 44 -0.32 -1.67 12.93
CA LEU A 44 -0.70 -0.30 13.27
C LEU A 44 -1.88 -0.28 14.24
N LYS A 45 -2.93 -1.07 13.97
CA LYS A 45 -4.13 -1.12 14.82
C LYS A 45 -3.82 -1.69 16.21
N LEU A 46 -3.00 -2.74 16.30
CA LEU A 46 -2.54 -3.30 17.58
C LEU A 46 -1.65 -2.32 18.35
N SER A 47 -0.86 -1.53 17.64
CA SER A 47 -0.05 -0.44 18.20
C SER A 47 -0.83 0.86 18.46
N ASN A 48 -2.17 0.82 18.49
CA ASN A 48 -3.07 1.96 18.72
C ASN A 48 -3.07 3.07 17.66
N PHE A 49 -2.39 2.89 16.53
CA PHE A 49 -2.50 3.76 15.36
C PHE A 49 -3.74 3.37 14.54
N LYS A 50 -4.92 3.71 15.05
CA LYS A 50 -6.21 3.34 14.48
C LYS A 50 -7.13 4.54 14.33
N ILE A 51 -7.87 4.57 13.23
CA ILE A 51 -8.92 5.57 13.00
C ILE A 51 -10.22 4.98 13.53
N ILE A 52 -10.81 5.63 14.54
CA ILE A 52 -12.09 5.24 15.14
C ILE A 52 -13.17 6.17 14.62
N ASP A 53 -14.28 5.59 14.17
CA ASP A 53 -15.48 6.32 13.74
C ASP A 53 -16.70 5.62 14.34
N SER A 54 -17.55 6.37 15.03
CA SER A 54 -18.78 5.85 15.64
C SER A 54 -18.59 4.61 16.52
N GLY A 55 -17.45 4.51 17.22
CA GLY A 55 -17.10 3.37 18.09
C GLY A 55 -16.46 2.17 17.39
N PHE A 56 -16.28 2.21 16.07
CA PHE A 56 -15.69 1.12 15.27
C PHE A 56 -14.35 1.51 14.66
N ILE A 57 -13.44 0.54 14.49
CA ILE A 57 -12.18 0.75 13.76
C ILE A 57 -12.49 0.86 12.27
N LYS A 58 -12.28 2.05 11.70
CA LYS A 58 -12.49 2.34 10.28
C LYS A 58 -11.24 2.08 9.44
N GLY A 59 -10.05 2.14 10.05
CA GLY A 59 -8.78 1.97 9.35
C GLY A 59 -7.57 2.10 10.25
N ALA A 60 -6.38 1.94 9.66
CA ALA A 60 -5.11 2.20 10.32
C ALA A 60 -4.69 3.67 10.15
N ASN A 61 -4.08 4.27 11.17
CA ASN A 61 -3.61 5.66 11.15
C ASN A 61 -2.14 5.74 10.72
N TRP A 62 -1.90 5.67 9.41
CA TRP A 62 -0.56 5.78 8.83
C TRP A 62 0.13 7.12 9.15
N TRP A 63 -0.64 8.21 9.29
CA TRP A 63 -0.07 9.55 9.50
C TRP A 63 0.50 9.72 10.89
N GLU A 64 -0.25 9.29 11.90
CA GLU A 64 0.17 9.32 13.31
C GLU A 64 1.42 8.46 13.50
N PHE A 65 1.40 7.21 13.04
CA PHE A 65 2.58 6.34 13.06
C PHE A 65 3.78 6.98 12.35
N ALA A 66 3.56 7.53 11.16
CA ALA A 66 4.64 8.13 10.39
C ALA A 66 5.25 9.35 11.07
N ASN A 67 4.49 10.09 11.88
CA ASN A 67 4.97 11.26 12.62
C ASN A 67 5.67 10.88 13.91
N GLU A 68 5.20 9.83 14.59
CA GLU A 68 5.63 9.51 15.96
C GLU A 68 6.71 8.42 16.03
N SER A 69 6.73 7.51 15.06
CA SER A 69 7.52 6.27 15.14
C SER A 69 8.57 6.13 14.03
N CYS A 70 8.59 7.05 13.05
CA CYS A 70 9.56 6.97 11.97
C CYS A 70 10.95 7.42 12.40
N PRO A 71 12.01 6.74 11.92
CA PRO A 71 13.38 7.18 12.11
C PRO A 71 13.67 8.48 11.34
N GLU A 72 14.69 9.20 11.78
CA GLU A 72 15.22 10.34 11.04
C GLU A 72 15.80 9.92 9.68
N TYR A 73 15.80 10.86 8.73
CA TYR A 73 16.44 10.69 7.43
C TYR A 73 17.70 11.57 7.35
N PRO A 74 18.84 11.08 6.86
CA PRO A 74 19.05 9.75 6.26
C PRO A 74 19.08 8.62 7.30
N THR A 75 18.69 7.43 6.85
CA THR A 75 18.63 6.22 7.71
C THR A 75 19.95 5.46 7.76
N HIS A 76 20.91 5.82 6.90
CA HIS A 76 22.18 5.10 6.68
C HIS A 76 22.02 3.66 6.16
N ASN A 77 20.81 3.29 5.72
CA ASN A 77 20.56 2.09 4.97
C ASN A 77 20.35 2.47 3.50
N THR A 78 21.27 2.06 2.62
CA THR A 78 21.28 2.48 1.20
C THR A 78 19.96 2.19 0.48
N LEU A 79 19.37 1.00 0.68
CA LEU A 79 18.12 0.62 0.03
C LEU A 79 16.94 1.49 0.48
N VAL A 80 16.93 1.85 1.77
CA VAL A 80 15.89 2.69 2.37
C VAL A 80 16.06 4.15 1.94
N ASP A 81 17.29 4.66 1.94
CA ASP A 81 17.55 6.04 1.53
C ASP A 81 17.28 6.25 0.03
N GLU A 82 17.53 5.23 -0.80
CA GLU A 82 17.09 5.18 -2.20
C GLU A 82 15.58 5.16 -2.34
N ALA A 83 14.88 4.33 -1.55
CA ALA A 83 13.42 4.27 -1.54
C ALA A 83 12.78 5.61 -1.14
N VAL A 84 13.30 6.27 -0.09
CA VAL A 84 12.83 7.60 0.33
C VAL A 84 13.00 8.60 -0.79
N ARG A 85 14.20 8.70 -1.40
CA ARG A 85 14.44 9.61 -2.53
C ARG A 85 13.50 9.32 -3.69
N TYR A 86 13.34 8.06 -4.06
CA TYR A 86 12.50 7.65 -5.17
C TYR A 86 11.04 8.06 -4.98
N ILE A 87 10.45 7.76 -3.82
CA ILE A 87 9.06 8.12 -3.50
C ILE A 87 8.89 9.64 -3.41
N CYS A 88 9.83 10.35 -2.79
CA CYS A 88 9.77 11.82 -2.69
C CYS A 88 9.90 12.52 -4.05
N ASP A 89 10.66 11.95 -4.99
CA ASP A 89 10.84 12.48 -6.34
C ASP A 89 9.71 12.10 -7.30
N ASN A 90 9.05 10.98 -7.04
CA ASN A 90 8.01 10.41 -7.90
C ASN A 90 6.68 10.20 -7.16
N PRO A 91 6.17 11.17 -6.38
CA PRO A 91 4.99 10.96 -5.55
C PRO A 91 3.81 10.53 -6.41
N VAL A 92 3.02 9.61 -5.87
CA VAL A 92 1.84 9.09 -6.56
C VAL A 92 0.80 10.17 -6.80
N LYS A 93 0.07 10.01 -7.90
CA LYS A 93 -1.04 10.90 -8.23
C LYS A 93 -2.16 10.70 -7.20
N ARG A 94 -2.96 11.72 -6.96
CA ARG A 94 -4.18 11.59 -6.14
C ARG A 94 -5.39 11.67 -7.05
N GLN A 95 -6.36 10.79 -6.79
CA GLN A 95 -7.66 10.88 -7.43
C GLN A 95 -8.50 11.94 -6.69
N ARG A 96 -9.11 12.83 -7.46
CA ARG A 96 -10.06 13.82 -6.97
C ARG A 96 -11.47 13.22 -6.90
N GLU A 97 -12.39 13.96 -6.30
CA GLU A 97 -13.81 13.57 -6.21
C GLU A 97 -14.46 13.37 -7.59
N ASP A 98 -14.06 14.17 -8.58
CA ASP A 98 -14.47 14.05 -9.99
C ASP A 98 -13.76 12.90 -10.75
N LEU A 99 -13.09 12.00 -10.03
CA LEU A 99 -12.30 10.88 -10.53
C LEU A 99 -11.08 11.26 -11.38
N SER A 100 -10.78 12.55 -11.55
CA SER A 100 -9.59 13.02 -12.25
C SER A 100 -8.32 12.83 -11.41
N TRP A 101 -7.17 12.74 -12.07
CA TRP A 101 -5.88 12.53 -11.41
C TRP A 101 -5.04 13.80 -11.35
N SER A 102 -4.64 14.20 -10.14
CA SER A 102 -3.72 15.32 -9.92
C SER A 102 -2.29 14.84 -9.70
N SER A 103 -1.33 15.42 -10.43
CA SER A 103 0.08 15.29 -10.07
C SER A 103 0.36 15.95 -8.73
N ARG A 104 1.39 15.47 -8.04
CA ARG A 104 1.90 16.08 -6.81
C ARG A 104 3.28 16.66 -7.06
N ARG A 105 3.59 17.76 -6.38
CA ARG A 105 4.94 18.30 -6.32
C ARG A 105 5.85 17.31 -5.60
N ARG A 106 7.13 17.31 -5.97
CA ARG A 106 8.17 16.56 -5.26
C ARG A 106 8.15 16.93 -3.78
N ILE A 107 8.38 15.95 -2.92
CA ILE A 107 8.45 16.13 -1.47
C ILE A 107 9.86 16.63 -1.15
N ARG A 108 9.95 17.79 -0.49
CA ARG A 108 11.20 18.43 -0.06
C ARG A 108 11.04 19.08 1.32
N PRO A 109 12.05 18.99 2.21
CA PRO A 109 13.24 18.12 2.09
C PRO A 109 12.85 16.64 2.04
N TYR A 110 13.80 15.76 1.69
CA TYR A 110 13.54 14.32 1.77
C TYR A 110 13.23 13.94 3.22
N SER A 111 12.21 13.10 3.40
CA SER A 111 11.73 12.70 4.71
C SER A 111 11.17 11.28 4.63
N PHE A 112 11.66 10.42 5.52
CA PHE A 112 11.15 9.06 5.66
C PHE A 112 9.65 9.08 6.00
N SER A 113 9.24 9.94 6.95
CA SER A 113 7.84 10.11 7.35
C SER A 113 6.94 10.47 6.16
N GLU A 114 7.33 11.47 5.37
CA GLU A 114 6.51 11.90 4.22
C GLU A 114 6.48 10.86 3.09
N ALA A 115 7.57 10.10 2.91
CA ALA A 115 7.61 8.98 2.00
C ALA A 115 6.70 7.83 2.46
N LEU A 116 6.72 7.47 3.75
CA LEU A 116 5.87 6.42 4.32
C LEU A 116 4.37 6.78 4.19
N LYS A 117 4.00 8.05 4.37
CA LYS A 117 2.63 8.54 4.13
C LYS A 117 2.15 8.38 2.68
N GLN A 118 3.04 8.09 1.72
CA GLN A 118 2.64 7.78 0.35
C GLN A 118 2.22 6.32 0.17
N VAL A 119 2.55 5.40 1.08
CA VAL A 119 2.26 3.96 0.92
C VAL A 119 0.76 3.65 0.70
N PRO A 120 -0.20 4.22 1.46
CA PRO A 120 -1.63 4.04 1.17
C PRO A 120 -2.03 4.57 -0.22
N ASN A 121 -1.41 5.67 -0.65
CA ASN A 121 -1.67 6.24 -1.97
C ASN A 121 -1.07 5.37 -3.09
N ILE A 122 0.06 4.70 -2.85
CA ILE A 122 0.65 3.71 -3.77
C ILE A 122 -0.28 2.52 -3.94
N ARG A 123 -0.81 1.98 -2.82
CA ARG A 123 -1.86 0.95 -2.85
C ARG A 123 -3.06 1.42 -3.67
N ASN A 124 -3.55 2.62 -3.43
CA ASN A 124 -4.71 3.15 -4.17
C ASN A 124 -4.40 3.34 -5.67
N ASN A 125 -3.20 3.79 -6.02
CA ASN A 125 -2.79 3.95 -7.41
C ASN A 125 -2.59 2.61 -8.13
N LEU A 126 -2.33 1.51 -7.42
CA LEU A 126 -2.18 0.19 -8.01
C LEU A 126 -3.55 -0.42 -8.36
N PHE A 127 -4.54 -0.28 -7.47
CA PHE A 127 -5.82 -0.99 -7.57
C PHE A 127 -7.01 -0.18 -8.11
N HIS A 128 -6.90 1.15 -8.21
CA HIS A 128 -8.01 1.98 -8.72
C HIS A 128 -7.83 2.37 -10.19
N GLY A 129 -8.76 1.91 -11.02
CA GLY A 129 -8.63 1.70 -12.46
C GLY A 129 -8.49 2.91 -13.39
N GLY A 130 -8.31 4.13 -12.88
CA GLY A 130 -8.01 5.28 -13.75
C GLY A 130 -6.62 5.20 -14.41
N LYS A 131 -5.76 4.31 -13.92
CA LYS A 131 -4.38 4.13 -14.38
C LYS A 131 -4.23 3.18 -15.57
N TYR A 132 -5.24 2.32 -15.83
CA TYR A 132 -5.28 1.41 -16.98
C TYR A 132 -5.08 2.11 -18.32
N LEU A 133 -5.39 3.41 -18.39
CA LEU A 133 -5.23 4.18 -19.62
C LEU A 133 -3.75 4.48 -19.95
N ARG A 134 -2.85 4.55 -18.95
CA ARG A 134 -1.39 4.83 -19.12
C ARG A 134 -0.54 4.29 -17.95
N PRO A 135 -0.46 2.97 -17.74
CA PRO A 135 0.42 2.37 -16.74
C PRO A 135 1.89 2.65 -17.06
N ASN A 136 2.73 2.81 -16.03
CA ASN A 136 4.18 2.89 -16.19
C ASN A 136 4.82 1.79 -15.35
N VAL A 137 5.02 0.63 -15.96
CA VAL A 137 5.45 -0.60 -15.29
C VAL A 137 6.71 -0.40 -14.48
N THR A 138 7.72 0.27 -15.04
CA THR A 138 8.99 0.54 -14.37
C THR A 138 8.77 1.40 -13.13
N ARG A 139 8.05 2.50 -13.27
CA ARG A 139 7.77 3.41 -12.15
C ARG A 139 6.94 2.75 -11.07
N ASP A 140 5.92 2.01 -11.47
CA ASP A 140 4.95 1.44 -10.56
C ASP A 140 5.55 0.28 -9.77
N SER A 141 6.33 -0.58 -10.44
CA SER A 141 7.12 -1.61 -9.76
C SER A 141 8.07 -0.99 -8.73
N GLU A 142 8.69 0.14 -9.06
CA GLU A 142 9.67 0.76 -8.17
C GLU A 142 9.06 1.52 -6.99
N LEU A 143 7.85 2.05 -7.15
CA LEU A 143 7.05 2.50 -6.02
C LEU A 143 6.70 1.35 -5.07
N LEU A 144 6.35 0.16 -5.59
CA LEU A 144 6.04 -1.01 -4.76
C LEU A 144 7.28 -1.50 -4.00
N ARG A 145 8.42 -1.65 -4.67
CA ARG A 145 9.69 -2.04 -4.02
C ARG A 145 10.12 -1.04 -2.95
N SER A 146 10.06 0.25 -3.29
CA SER A 146 10.38 1.32 -2.34
C SER A 146 9.46 1.28 -1.11
N ALA A 147 8.16 1.12 -1.30
CA ALA A 147 7.21 1.01 -0.21
C ALA A 147 7.46 -0.21 0.69
N ILE A 148 7.82 -1.36 0.10
CA ILE A 148 8.22 -2.56 0.85
C ILE A 148 9.46 -2.26 1.71
N PHE A 149 10.50 -1.61 1.16
CA PHE A 149 11.70 -1.28 1.93
C PHE A 149 11.41 -0.35 3.10
N LEU A 150 10.54 0.65 2.93
CA LEU A 150 10.15 1.52 4.05
C LEU A 150 9.45 0.72 5.17
N MET A 151 8.48 -0.14 4.81
CA MET A 151 7.79 -0.98 5.79
C MET A 151 8.73 -1.97 6.48
N GLN A 152 9.62 -2.63 5.72
CA GLN A 152 10.64 -3.53 6.27
C GLN A 152 11.56 -2.80 7.25
N PHE A 153 11.95 -1.56 6.95
CA PHE A 153 12.81 -0.78 7.84
C PHE A 153 12.11 -0.46 9.17
N CYS A 154 10.85 -0.01 9.14
CA CYS A 154 10.05 0.20 10.35
C CYS A 154 9.95 -1.06 11.22
N LEU A 155 9.77 -2.22 10.58
CA LEU A 155 9.72 -3.52 11.27
C LEU A 155 11.08 -3.91 11.85
N MET A 156 12.17 -3.65 11.13
CA MET A 156 13.53 -3.96 11.57
C MET A 156 13.95 -3.11 12.77
N THR A 157 13.52 -1.85 12.84
CA THR A 157 13.95 -0.89 13.88
C THR A 157 13.01 -0.82 15.09
N ASN A 158 11.82 -1.43 15.02
CA ASN A 158 10.86 -1.45 16.12
C ASN A 158 10.40 -2.88 16.42
N HIS A 159 10.99 -3.49 17.45
CA HIS A 159 10.74 -4.88 17.82
C HIS A 159 9.29 -5.17 18.19
N GLN A 160 8.67 -4.33 19.03
CA GLN A 160 7.27 -4.50 19.43
C GLN A 160 6.33 -4.40 18.21
N PHE A 161 6.60 -3.47 17.31
CA PHE A 161 5.82 -3.32 16.09
C PHE A 161 5.97 -4.54 15.17
N PHE A 162 7.16 -5.14 15.11
CA PHE A 162 7.39 -6.39 14.40
C PHE A 162 6.64 -7.59 15.01
N GLU A 163 6.57 -7.69 16.34
CA GLU A 163 5.76 -8.71 17.01
C GLU A 163 4.27 -8.60 16.62
N HIS A 164 3.71 -7.39 16.65
CA HIS A 164 2.34 -7.14 16.19
C HIS A 164 2.16 -7.50 14.70
N PHE A 165 3.17 -7.24 13.86
CA PHE A 165 3.16 -7.63 12.44
C PHE A 165 3.17 -9.15 12.24
N GLN A 166 3.77 -9.92 13.13
CA GLN A 166 3.81 -11.38 13.08
C GLN A 166 2.66 -12.06 13.82
N CYS A 167 1.94 -11.34 14.68
CA CYS A 167 0.86 -11.89 15.49
C CYS A 167 -0.25 -12.50 14.63
N ILE A 168 -0.41 -13.82 14.72
CA ILE A 168 -1.59 -14.50 14.20
C ILE A 168 -2.48 -14.61 15.42
N ASP A 169 -3.55 -13.81 15.50
CA ASP A 169 -4.57 -13.94 16.53
C ASP A 169 -4.99 -15.42 16.56
N ARG A 170 -4.68 -16.12 17.67
CA ARG A 170 -5.08 -17.50 17.92
C ARG A 170 -6.32 -17.52 18.78
#